data_AF-A0A661C408-F1
#
_entry.id   AF-A0A661C408-F1
#
_cell.length_a   1.000
_cell.length_b   1.000
_cell.length_c   1.000
_cell.angle_alpha   90.00
_cell.angle_beta   90.00
_cell.angle_gamma   90.00
#
_symmetry.space_group_name_H-M   'P 1'
#
loop_
_entity.id
_entity.type
_entity.pdbx_description
1 polymer ?
#
loop_
_entity_poly.entity_id
_entity_poly.type
_entity_poly.pdbx_seq_one_letter_code
_entity_poly.pdbx_strand_id
1 'polypeptide(L)'
;MTHPTKQTVLFPELLSKPATVVFDQSQMTSDGGALLLKAVDEKLGLTCRLASSLADPREPGKVRHSLCDMLRQRIFGICCGYGDTNDVARIGADPMHKLLLDRDPIDGCDLASQPTLSRFENDRRRVDLYRLGEALAETVIKSHRRRLGGRKCKLVTLDLDPTDDPVHGQQQLSLFNGHYDSWCYLPMLAFATFNDESDQHLLAAVLRPGTAHPKIGTASLLKRLIPAIKKAFPFAVVRVRLDGGFACPEVLDYLDGQSIEYLVGMGKNSVLQEMAASDVALAAECFAIAGKTVPVYGEQWYAAQTWDRERRVIHKAEVVDLPGRKPRNNLRFVVTNMGRTPREVYDIYRRRGDSENRIKELKGELDLGRLSCHGFWANQLRLLLSAAAFVLMQSLRLRLARVGLAAAQVQTLRLRLLKIGGRVTRSVRRYVIHLAAAHPWAHQWQQAARAWGAAVP
;
A
#
# COMPACT_ATOMS: atom_id res chain seq x y z
N MET A 1 6.93 -36.70 17.00
CA MET A 1 6.51 -35.81 18.09
C MET A 1 7.77 -35.21 18.70
N THR A 2 8.11 -33.98 18.33
CA THR A 2 9.19 -33.23 18.97
C THR A 2 8.57 -32.42 20.10
N HIS A 3 8.85 -32.78 21.35
CA HIS A 3 8.47 -31.97 22.50
C HIS A 3 9.13 -30.59 22.35
N PRO A 4 8.38 -29.48 22.25
CA PRO A 4 9.00 -28.17 22.36
C PRO A 4 9.55 -28.08 23.79
N THR A 5 10.84 -27.79 23.93
CA THR A 5 11.48 -27.47 25.20
C THR A 5 10.65 -26.39 25.87
N LYS A 6 9.86 -26.74 26.90
CA LYS A 6 9.09 -25.78 27.68
C LYS A 6 10.11 -24.86 28.35
N GLN A 7 10.31 -23.69 27.76
CA GLN A 7 11.17 -22.67 28.33
C GLN A 7 10.45 -22.11 29.56
N THR A 8 10.83 -22.62 30.72
CA THR A 8 10.39 -22.13 32.03
C THR A 8 11.45 -21.21 32.60
N VAL A 9 11.07 -20.00 32.99
CA VAL A 9 11.94 -19.05 33.69
C VAL A 9 11.33 -18.73 35.04
N LEU A 10 12.13 -18.84 36.10
CA LEU A 10 11.74 -18.52 37.46
C LEU A 10 12.46 -17.25 37.92
N PHE A 11 11.69 -16.29 38.41
CA PHE A 11 12.19 -15.14 39.16
C PHE A 11 11.89 -15.38 40.65
N PRO A 12 12.82 -15.95 41.42
CA PRO A 12 12.55 -16.44 42.77
C PRO A 12 12.29 -15.31 43.78
N GLU A 13 12.98 -14.17 43.62
CA GLU A 13 13.02 -13.08 44.61
C GLU A 13 12.70 -11.70 44.01
N LEU A 14 12.28 -11.63 42.75
CA LEU A 14 11.99 -10.34 42.09
C LEU A 14 10.74 -9.63 42.68
N LEU A 15 9.83 -10.41 43.28
CA LEU A 15 8.56 -9.95 43.82
C LEU A 15 8.32 -10.59 45.19
N SER A 16 7.26 -10.16 45.90
CA SER A 16 6.85 -10.76 47.18
C SER A 16 6.49 -12.25 47.11
N LYS A 17 6.34 -12.80 45.90
CA LYS A 17 6.17 -14.23 45.61
C LYS A 17 7.03 -14.61 44.40
N PRO A 18 7.57 -15.84 44.34
CA PRO A 18 8.28 -16.33 43.16
C PRO A 18 7.39 -16.27 41.91
N ALA A 19 7.91 -15.71 40.81
CA ALA A 19 7.19 -15.62 39.54
C ALA A 19 7.72 -16.64 38.54
N THR A 20 6.88 -17.59 38.13
CA THR A 20 7.21 -18.58 37.09
C THR A 20 6.56 -18.19 35.77
N VAL A 21 7.34 -18.10 34.70
CA VAL A 21 6.88 -17.82 33.35
C VAL A 21 7.01 -19.08 32.50
N VAL A 22 5.91 -19.53 31.89
CA VAL A 22 5.84 -20.72 31.03
C VAL A 22 5.00 -20.42 29.79
N PHE A 23 5.44 -20.89 28.63
CA PHE A 23 4.71 -20.79 27.36
C PHE A 23 4.05 -22.12 27.00
N ASP A 24 3.01 -22.54 27.73
CA ASP A 24 2.38 -23.88 27.60
C ASP A 24 0.88 -23.89 27.31
N GLN A 25 0.27 -22.72 27.12
CA GLN A 25 -1.17 -22.59 26.88
C GLN A 25 -1.49 -22.63 25.37
N SER A 26 -1.80 -23.82 24.85
CA SER A 26 -2.09 -24.02 23.41
C SER A 26 -3.33 -23.29 22.88
N GLN A 27 -4.26 -22.93 23.76
CA GLN A 27 -5.47 -22.17 23.41
C GLN A 27 -5.27 -20.66 23.46
N MET A 28 -4.07 -20.19 23.82
CA MET A 28 -3.73 -18.76 23.82
C MET A 28 -3.19 -18.32 22.46
N THR A 29 -3.46 -17.07 22.13
CA THR A 29 -2.96 -16.37 20.95
C THR A 29 -2.48 -14.98 21.34
N SER A 30 -1.56 -14.43 20.56
CA SER A 30 -1.17 -13.01 20.62
C SER A 30 -1.94 -12.14 19.62
N ASP A 31 -2.83 -12.74 18.83
CA ASP A 31 -3.54 -12.12 17.70
C ASP A 31 -5.07 -12.17 17.86
N GLY A 32 -5.59 -12.22 19.09
CA GLY A 32 -7.03 -12.37 19.34
C GLY A 32 -7.91 -11.32 18.66
N GLY A 33 -7.36 -10.15 18.31
CA GLY A 33 -8.05 -9.11 17.57
C GLY A 33 -8.11 -9.33 16.05
N ALA A 34 -7.35 -10.29 15.50
CA ALA A 34 -7.21 -10.52 14.07
C ALA A 34 -8.50 -10.98 13.37
N LEU A 35 -9.54 -11.37 14.12
CA LEU A 35 -10.86 -11.67 13.56
C LEU A 35 -11.42 -10.51 12.71
N LEU A 36 -11.04 -9.26 13.03
CA LEU A 36 -11.38 -8.10 12.21
C LEU A 36 -10.88 -8.22 10.76
N LEU A 37 -9.70 -8.82 10.52
CA LEU A 37 -9.17 -9.02 9.18
C LEU A 37 -10.05 -9.96 8.37
N LYS A 38 -10.52 -11.06 8.97
CA LYS A 38 -11.48 -11.97 8.33
C LYS A 38 -12.78 -11.23 8.03
N ALA A 39 -13.33 -10.48 8.99
CA ALA A 39 -14.57 -9.71 8.77
C ALA A 39 -14.44 -8.71 7.61
N VAL A 40 -13.29 -8.03 7.49
CA VAL A 40 -12.98 -7.11 6.38
C VAL A 40 -12.88 -7.88 5.06
N ASP A 41 -12.10 -8.96 5.03
CA ASP A 41 -11.88 -9.75 3.82
C ASP A 41 -13.18 -10.41 3.32
N GLU A 42 -14.05 -10.92 4.19
CA GLU A 42 -15.36 -11.49 3.81
C GLU A 42 -16.27 -10.44 3.14
N LYS A 43 -16.18 -9.16 3.55
CA LYS A 43 -16.94 -8.08 2.90
C LYS A 43 -16.32 -7.63 1.58
N LEU A 44 -15.00 -7.66 1.45
CA LEU A 44 -14.28 -7.26 0.24
C LEU A 44 -14.25 -8.36 -0.82
N GLY A 45 -14.12 -9.62 -0.38
CA GLY A 45 -13.81 -10.79 -1.20
C GLY A 45 -12.39 -10.76 -1.78
N LEU A 46 -11.44 -10.09 -1.13
CA LEU A 46 -10.10 -9.85 -1.70
C LEU A 46 -9.33 -11.15 -1.89
N THR A 47 -9.15 -11.95 -0.84
CA THR A 47 -8.33 -13.16 -0.93
C THR A 47 -8.93 -14.22 -1.84
N CYS A 48 -10.26 -14.42 -1.81
CA CYS A 48 -10.96 -15.34 -2.70
C CYS A 48 -10.79 -14.95 -4.18
N ARG A 49 -10.85 -13.64 -4.48
CA ARG A 49 -10.69 -13.15 -5.85
C ARG A 49 -9.24 -13.27 -6.34
N LEU A 50 -8.27 -12.98 -5.47
CA LEU A 50 -6.86 -13.24 -5.76
C LEU A 50 -6.63 -14.73 -6.04
N ALA A 51 -7.15 -15.61 -5.19
CA ALA A 51 -7.03 -17.06 -5.36
C ALA A 51 -7.64 -17.54 -6.68
N SER A 52 -8.84 -17.05 -7.03
CA SER A 52 -9.55 -17.40 -8.27
C SER A 52 -8.81 -16.95 -9.54
N SER A 53 -7.84 -16.05 -9.40
CA SER A 53 -7.02 -15.53 -10.50
C SER A 53 -5.79 -16.39 -10.78
N LEU A 54 -5.51 -17.36 -9.90
CA LEU A 54 -4.38 -18.27 -9.99
C LEU A 54 -4.80 -19.62 -10.56
N ALA A 55 -3.96 -20.18 -11.41
CA ALA A 55 -4.07 -21.60 -11.77
C ALA A 55 -3.51 -22.46 -10.63
N ASP A 56 -4.25 -23.52 -10.28
CA ASP A 56 -3.77 -24.58 -9.39
C ASP A 56 -3.54 -25.86 -10.21
N PRO A 57 -2.29 -26.17 -10.59
CA PRO A 57 -1.99 -27.38 -11.36
C PRO A 57 -1.99 -28.64 -10.48
N ARG A 58 -2.12 -28.51 -9.15
CA ARG A 58 -2.10 -29.63 -8.22
C ARG A 58 -3.37 -30.46 -8.39
N GLU A 59 -3.24 -31.77 -8.22
CA GLU A 59 -4.38 -32.69 -8.26
C GLU A 59 -5.39 -32.36 -7.15
N PRO A 60 -6.66 -32.00 -7.46
CA PRO A 60 -7.61 -31.48 -6.47
C PRO A 60 -7.82 -32.38 -5.25
N GLY A 61 -7.87 -33.70 -5.43
CA GLY A 61 -8.05 -34.68 -4.34
C GLY A 61 -6.87 -34.78 -3.37
N LYS A 62 -5.69 -34.22 -3.74
CA LYS A 62 -4.48 -34.21 -2.92
C LYS A 62 -4.19 -32.83 -2.31
N VAL A 63 -5.05 -31.84 -2.55
CA VAL A 63 -4.89 -30.48 -2.02
C VAL A 63 -5.34 -30.41 -0.56
N ARG A 64 -4.38 -30.35 0.36
CA ARG A 64 -4.64 -30.10 1.79
C ARG A 64 -4.85 -28.61 2.13
N HIS A 65 -4.16 -27.72 1.40
CA HIS A 65 -4.23 -26.27 1.60
C HIS A 65 -4.58 -25.62 0.26
N SER A 66 -5.78 -25.03 0.21
CA SER A 66 -6.26 -24.31 -0.97
C SER A 66 -5.35 -23.11 -1.27
N LEU A 67 -5.35 -22.62 -2.51
CA LEU A 67 -4.66 -21.36 -2.83
C LEU A 67 -5.20 -20.19 -2.00
N CYS A 68 -6.51 -20.19 -1.70
CA CYS A 68 -7.14 -19.18 -0.86
C CYS A 68 -6.62 -19.23 0.57
N ASP A 69 -6.50 -20.41 1.17
CA ASP A 69 -5.92 -20.61 2.51
C ASP A 69 -4.49 -20.09 2.55
N MET A 70 -3.65 -20.45 1.58
CA MET A 70 -2.26 -20.02 1.56
C MET A 70 -2.14 -18.49 1.38
N LEU A 71 -2.98 -17.89 0.53
CA LEU A 71 -3.05 -16.43 0.39
C LEU A 71 -3.53 -15.76 1.70
N ARG A 72 -4.61 -16.25 2.31
CA ARG A 72 -5.15 -15.74 3.58
C ARG A 72 -4.12 -15.83 4.70
N GLN A 73 -3.45 -16.98 4.85
CA GLN A 73 -2.41 -17.20 5.84
C GLN A 73 -1.28 -16.17 5.69
N ARG A 74 -0.80 -15.92 4.47
CA ARG A 74 0.26 -14.95 4.23
C ARG A 74 -0.22 -13.52 4.45
N ILE A 75 -1.36 -13.14 3.87
CA ILE A 75 -1.87 -11.77 3.94
C ILE A 75 -2.25 -11.39 5.38
N PHE A 76 -2.96 -12.26 6.12
CA PHE A 76 -3.30 -12.00 7.52
C PHE A 76 -2.06 -12.05 8.42
N GLY A 77 -1.11 -12.95 8.15
CA GLY A 77 0.19 -12.96 8.82
C GLY A 77 0.91 -11.62 8.70
N ILE A 78 1.02 -11.06 7.49
CA ILE A 78 1.63 -9.75 7.24
C ILE A 78 0.89 -8.62 7.98
N CYS A 79 -0.45 -8.61 7.98
CA CYS A 79 -1.24 -7.65 8.77
C CYS A 79 -0.90 -7.74 10.27
N CYS A 80 -0.71 -8.96 10.78
CA CYS A 80 -0.28 -9.23 12.16
C CYS A 80 1.24 -9.06 12.39
N GLY A 81 2.04 -8.67 11.40
CA GLY A 81 3.48 -8.44 11.57
C GLY A 81 4.36 -9.71 11.45
N TYR A 82 3.83 -10.75 10.80
CA TYR A 82 4.56 -11.97 10.45
C TYR A 82 4.85 -11.99 8.94
N GLY A 83 5.85 -11.17 8.56
CA GLY A 83 6.18 -10.90 7.17
C GLY A 83 6.81 -12.09 6.44
N ASP A 84 7.47 -13.01 7.14
CA ASP A 84 8.27 -14.07 6.53
C ASP A 84 7.63 -15.45 6.60
N THR A 85 8.00 -16.33 5.67
CA THR A 85 7.50 -17.71 5.69
C THR A 85 8.01 -18.48 6.90
N ASN A 86 9.16 -18.11 7.48
CA ASN A 86 9.67 -18.75 8.70
C ASN A 86 8.81 -18.47 9.93
N ASP A 87 8.11 -17.33 9.97
CA ASP A 87 7.18 -17.02 11.06
C ASP A 87 6.05 -18.04 11.15
N VAL A 88 5.64 -18.60 10.00
CA VAL A 88 4.51 -19.55 9.92
C VAL A 88 4.81 -20.88 10.62
N ALA A 89 6.08 -21.21 10.85
CA ALA A 89 6.46 -22.37 11.65
C ALA A 89 6.05 -22.20 13.12
N ARG A 90 6.00 -20.94 13.62
CA ARG A 90 5.60 -20.61 14.99
C ARG A 90 4.09 -20.45 15.13
N ILE A 91 3.45 -19.80 14.15
CA ILE A 91 2.01 -19.46 14.22
C ILE A 91 1.09 -20.46 13.51
N GLY A 92 1.63 -21.48 12.82
CA GLY A 92 0.82 -22.43 12.06
C GLY A 92 -0.16 -23.26 12.90
N ALA A 93 0.18 -23.45 14.18
CA ALA A 93 -0.67 -24.11 15.17
C ALA A 93 -1.51 -23.12 16.02
N ASP A 94 -1.35 -21.80 15.83
CA ASP A 94 -2.05 -20.80 16.63
C ASP A 94 -3.58 -20.91 16.42
N PRO A 95 -4.37 -20.96 17.52
CA PRO A 95 -5.81 -21.21 17.43
C PRO A 95 -6.56 -20.10 16.70
N MET A 96 -6.12 -18.84 16.81
CA MET A 96 -6.75 -17.73 16.12
C MET A 96 -6.46 -17.77 14.63
N HIS A 97 -5.22 -18.04 14.22
CA HIS A 97 -4.87 -18.18 12.81
C HIS A 97 -5.58 -19.36 12.14
N LYS A 98 -5.77 -20.49 12.84
CA LYS A 98 -6.65 -21.58 12.38
C LYS A 98 -8.07 -21.09 12.13
N LEU A 99 -8.65 -20.38 13.10
CA LEU A 99 -10.01 -19.85 13.02
C LEU A 99 -10.18 -18.85 11.87
N LEU A 100 -9.17 -18.03 11.57
CA LEU A 100 -9.21 -17.08 10.44
C LEU A 100 -9.41 -17.79 9.09
N LEU A 101 -8.96 -19.04 8.98
CA LEU A 101 -9.03 -19.89 7.79
C LEU A 101 -10.12 -20.96 7.90
N ASP A 102 -11.14 -20.71 8.73
CA ASP A 102 -12.32 -21.59 8.89
C ASP A 102 -11.97 -23.00 9.41
N ARG A 103 -10.84 -23.13 10.11
CA ARG A 103 -10.43 -24.36 10.76
C ARG A 103 -10.82 -24.34 12.22
N ASP A 104 -11.10 -25.53 12.74
CA ASP A 104 -11.31 -25.67 14.16
C ASP A 104 -10.05 -25.22 14.93
N PRO A 105 -10.16 -24.28 15.90
CA PRO A 105 -9.02 -23.70 16.59
C PRO A 105 -8.34 -24.67 17.57
N ILE A 106 -9.02 -25.75 17.97
CA ILE A 106 -8.53 -26.72 18.96
C ILE A 106 -8.02 -27.97 18.26
N ASP A 107 -8.88 -28.65 17.50
CA ASP A 107 -8.60 -29.95 16.89
C ASP A 107 -8.29 -29.86 15.39
N GLY A 108 -8.44 -28.68 14.80
CA GLY A 108 -8.24 -28.48 13.37
C GLY A 108 -6.76 -28.62 12.98
N CYS A 109 -6.56 -29.09 11.75
CA CYS A 109 -5.22 -29.21 11.17
C CYS A 109 -4.49 -27.86 11.15
N ASP A 110 -3.21 -27.90 11.49
CA ASP A 110 -2.29 -26.77 11.36
C ASP A 110 -2.27 -26.21 9.94
N LEU A 111 -2.01 -24.91 9.85
CA LEU A 111 -1.91 -24.17 8.60
C LEU A 111 -0.73 -24.63 7.74
N ALA A 112 -0.61 -24.09 6.53
CA ALA A 112 0.45 -24.52 5.62
C ALA A 112 1.83 -24.25 6.25
N SER A 113 2.71 -25.26 6.16
CA SER A 113 4.06 -25.17 6.69
C SER A 113 4.93 -24.21 5.87
N GLN A 114 6.07 -23.80 6.44
CA GLN A 114 7.05 -22.94 5.77
C GLN A 114 7.44 -23.48 4.37
N PRO A 115 7.81 -24.78 4.19
CA PRO A 115 8.18 -25.28 2.86
C PRO A 115 7.02 -25.28 1.86
N THR A 116 5.78 -25.42 2.35
CA THR A 116 4.58 -25.36 1.51
C THR A 116 4.38 -23.96 0.95
N LEU A 117 4.52 -22.94 1.82
CA LEU A 117 4.41 -21.54 1.40
C LEU A 117 5.59 -21.10 0.55
N SER A 118 6.81 -21.57 0.82
CA SER A 118 7.96 -21.30 -0.04
C SER A 118 7.78 -21.84 -1.45
N ARG A 119 7.25 -23.07 -1.62
CA ARG A 119 6.91 -23.60 -2.96
C ARG A 119 5.83 -22.78 -3.63
N PHE A 120 4.77 -22.42 -2.90
CA PHE A 120 3.70 -21.56 -3.40
C PHE A 120 4.23 -20.21 -3.89
N GLU A 121 5.10 -19.55 -3.12
CA GLU A 121 5.65 -18.23 -3.47
C GLU A 121 6.59 -18.26 -4.69
N ASN A 122 7.30 -19.37 -4.90
CA ASN A 122 8.31 -19.49 -5.96
C ASN A 122 7.81 -20.14 -7.28
N ASP A 123 6.61 -20.71 -7.28
CA ASP A 123 6.04 -21.44 -8.43
C ASP A 123 5.02 -20.60 -9.22
N ARG A 124 5.12 -19.27 -9.21
CA ARG A 124 4.13 -18.39 -9.89
C ARG A 124 4.67 -17.86 -11.21
N ARG A 125 3.86 -17.96 -12.26
CA ARG A 125 4.22 -17.44 -13.60
C ARG A 125 3.85 -15.96 -13.72
N ARG A 126 4.49 -15.27 -14.66
CA ARG A 126 4.23 -13.86 -14.97
C ARG A 126 2.75 -13.55 -15.23
N VAL A 127 2.04 -14.43 -15.94
CA VAL A 127 0.60 -14.29 -16.21
C VAL A 127 -0.24 -14.36 -14.94
N ASP A 128 0.13 -15.22 -13.99
CA ASP A 128 -0.57 -15.38 -12.72
C ASP A 128 -0.40 -14.09 -11.88
N LEU A 129 0.82 -13.53 -11.85
CA LEU A 129 1.13 -12.28 -11.15
C LEU A 129 0.41 -11.07 -11.77
N TYR A 130 0.31 -11.04 -13.10
CA TYR A 130 -0.45 -10.00 -13.81
C TYR A 130 -1.94 -10.02 -13.40
N ARG A 131 -2.55 -11.20 -13.42
CA ARG A 131 -3.96 -11.43 -13.03
C ARG A 131 -4.20 -11.12 -11.55
N LEU A 132 -3.27 -11.48 -10.66
CA LEU A 132 -3.33 -11.10 -9.24
C LEU A 132 -3.38 -9.57 -9.08
N GLY A 133 -2.53 -8.85 -9.80
CA GLY A 133 -2.59 -7.39 -9.81
C GLY A 133 -3.95 -6.87 -10.30
N GLU A 134 -4.58 -7.54 -11.29
CA GLU A 134 -5.89 -7.12 -11.83
C GLU A 134 -6.97 -7.29 -10.78
N ALA A 135 -7.00 -8.48 -10.18
CA ALA A 135 -7.90 -8.82 -9.09
C ALA A 135 -7.76 -7.85 -7.90
N LEU A 136 -6.55 -7.44 -7.53
CA LEU A 136 -6.32 -6.44 -6.49
C LEU A 136 -6.96 -5.10 -6.86
N ALA A 137 -6.59 -4.53 -8.02
CA ALA A 137 -7.10 -3.25 -8.49
C ALA A 137 -8.63 -3.25 -8.59
N GLU A 138 -9.21 -4.27 -9.22
CA GLU A 138 -10.65 -4.42 -9.39
C GLU A 138 -11.40 -4.54 -8.07
N THR A 139 -10.81 -5.21 -7.07
CA THR A 139 -11.42 -5.34 -5.74
C THR A 139 -11.53 -4.00 -5.06
N VAL A 140 -10.44 -3.21 -5.08
CA VAL A 140 -10.42 -1.86 -4.51
C VAL A 140 -11.42 -0.98 -5.25
N ILE A 141 -11.34 -0.90 -6.58
CA ILE A 141 -12.25 -0.10 -7.41
C ILE A 141 -13.72 -0.46 -7.14
N LYS A 142 -14.05 -1.77 -7.10
CA LYS A 142 -15.42 -2.24 -6.84
C LYS A 142 -15.90 -1.90 -5.42
N SER A 143 -15.02 -2.02 -4.43
CA SER A 143 -15.31 -1.65 -3.04
C SER A 143 -15.65 -0.16 -2.93
N HIS A 144 -14.83 0.71 -3.51
CA HIS A 144 -15.06 2.15 -3.53
C HIS A 144 -16.30 2.54 -4.35
N ARG A 145 -16.56 1.88 -5.49
CA ARG A 145 -17.81 2.09 -6.25
C ARG A 145 -19.05 1.80 -5.41
N ARG A 146 -19.05 0.71 -4.66
CA ARG A 146 -20.15 0.36 -3.73
C ARG A 146 -20.29 1.40 -2.63
N ARG A 147 -19.17 1.79 -1.99
CA ARG A 147 -19.15 2.76 -0.89
C ARG A 147 -19.64 4.15 -1.31
N LEU A 148 -19.20 4.64 -2.46
CA LEU A 148 -19.49 5.99 -2.97
C LEU A 148 -20.77 6.06 -3.81
N GLY A 149 -21.43 4.93 -4.05
CA GLY A 149 -22.65 4.90 -4.86
C GLY A 149 -22.45 5.31 -6.32
N GLY A 150 -21.28 5.02 -6.90
CA GLY A 150 -20.90 5.21 -8.32
C GLY A 150 -21.05 6.63 -8.89
N ARG A 151 -22.29 7.13 -9.00
CA ARG A 151 -22.70 8.43 -9.53
C ARG A 151 -22.31 9.64 -8.65
N LYS A 152 -22.09 9.43 -7.35
CA LYS A 152 -21.68 10.49 -6.43
C LYS A 152 -20.17 10.77 -6.46
N CYS A 153 -19.39 9.86 -7.04
CA CYS A 153 -17.97 10.12 -7.27
C CYS A 153 -17.83 11.04 -8.49
N LYS A 154 -17.23 12.22 -8.27
CA LYS A 154 -17.04 13.26 -9.29
C LYS A 154 -15.61 13.37 -9.76
N LEU A 155 -14.66 12.90 -8.95
CA LEU A 155 -13.23 12.94 -9.26
C LEU A 155 -12.57 11.65 -8.79
N VAL A 156 -11.71 11.06 -9.63
CA VAL A 156 -10.77 10.02 -9.22
C VAL A 156 -9.37 10.48 -9.63
N THR A 157 -8.52 10.75 -8.66
CA THR A 157 -7.12 11.13 -8.90
C THR A 157 -6.23 9.91 -8.76
N LEU A 158 -5.40 9.64 -9.77
CA LEU A 158 -4.43 8.56 -9.83
C LEU A 158 -3.01 9.12 -9.71
N ASP A 159 -2.30 8.70 -8.68
CA ASP A 159 -0.89 9.02 -8.42
C ASP A 159 -0.02 7.79 -8.67
N LEU A 160 1.06 7.93 -9.45
CA LEU A 160 2.08 6.88 -9.58
C LEU A 160 3.38 7.39 -8.98
N ASP A 161 4.03 6.55 -8.18
CA ASP A 161 5.32 6.88 -7.58
C ASP A 161 6.24 5.65 -7.59
N PRO A 162 7.47 5.76 -8.14
CA PRO A 162 8.49 4.76 -7.91
C PRO A 162 8.99 4.85 -6.47
N THR A 163 9.38 3.72 -5.91
CA THR A 163 10.07 3.68 -4.63
C THR A 163 11.21 2.68 -4.69
N ASP A 164 12.34 3.01 -4.08
CA ASP A 164 13.47 2.10 -3.96
C ASP A 164 13.18 0.99 -2.95
N ASP A 165 13.66 -0.21 -3.21
CA ASP A 165 13.63 -1.29 -2.23
C ASP A 165 15.01 -1.91 -2.09
N PRO A 166 15.80 -1.50 -1.09
CA PRO A 166 17.15 -2.01 -0.87
C PRO A 166 17.16 -3.53 -0.71
N VAL A 167 18.09 -4.18 -1.39
CA VAL A 167 18.31 -5.62 -1.30
C VAL A 167 19.63 -5.93 -0.62
N HIS A 168 19.70 -7.09 0.05
CA HIS A 168 20.85 -7.48 0.87
C HIS A 168 21.50 -8.80 0.44
N GLY A 169 21.12 -9.35 -0.72
CA GLY A 169 21.64 -10.60 -1.24
C GLY A 169 21.85 -10.57 -2.75
N GLN A 170 21.92 -11.76 -3.35
CA GLN A 170 22.09 -11.95 -4.79
C GLN A 170 20.75 -12.26 -5.47
N GLN A 171 19.71 -11.47 -5.17
CA GLN A 171 18.41 -11.65 -5.81
C GLN A 171 18.49 -11.32 -7.32
N GLN A 172 17.70 -12.00 -8.15
CA GLN A 172 17.67 -11.71 -9.58
C GLN A 172 17.22 -10.26 -9.84
N LEU A 173 17.93 -9.56 -10.73
CA LEU A 173 17.63 -8.18 -11.15
C LEU A 173 17.73 -7.12 -10.04
N SER A 174 18.35 -7.44 -8.91
CA SER A 174 18.85 -6.43 -7.99
C SER A 174 20.07 -5.75 -8.61
N LEU A 175 19.91 -4.48 -9.00
CA LEU A 175 20.96 -3.75 -9.71
C LEU A 175 21.26 -2.45 -8.94
N PHE A 176 22.50 -2.00 -9.02
CA PHE A 176 22.91 -0.75 -8.39
C PHE A 176 22.21 0.45 -9.04
N ASN A 177 21.63 1.31 -8.21
CA ASN A 177 20.99 2.54 -8.63
C ASN A 177 21.76 3.76 -8.10
N GLY A 178 22.32 4.56 -9.01
CA GLY A 178 23.11 5.74 -8.63
C GLY A 178 22.32 6.90 -8.01
N HIS A 179 20.99 6.96 -8.17
CA HIS A 179 20.17 7.98 -7.52
C HIS A 179 19.93 7.65 -6.04
N TYR A 180 19.70 6.37 -5.74
CA TYR A 180 19.47 5.88 -4.37
C TYR A 180 20.75 5.34 -3.70
N ASP A 181 21.89 5.40 -4.41
CA ASP A 181 23.20 4.91 -3.98
C ASP A 181 23.16 3.52 -3.31
N SER A 182 22.40 2.60 -3.91
CA SER A 182 22.14 1.29 -3.31
C SER A 182 21.80 0.24 -4.36
N TRP A 183 22.01 -1.03 -3.99
CA TRP A 183 21.49 -2.18 -4.73
C TRP A 183 20.03 -2.36 -4.34
N CYS A 184 19.13 -2.22 -5.30
CA CYS A 184 17.71 -2.21 -5.00
C CYS A 184 16.85 -2.79 -6.12
N TYR A 185 15.56 -2.95 -5.82
CA TYR A 185 14.50 -2.91 -6.81
C TYR A 185 13.88 -1.51 -6.86
N LEU A 186 13.10 -1.23 -7.91
CA LEU A 186 12.33 0.01 -8.03
C LEU A 186 10.82 -0.23 -8.19
N PRO A 187 10.11 -0.82 -7.19
CA PRO A 187 8.66 -0.95 -7.26
C PRO A 187 7.96 0.34 -7.71
N MET A 188 7.01 0.21 -8.63
CA MET A 188 6.09 1.27 -9.01
C MET A 188 4.75 1.02 -8.31
N LEU A 189 4.30 2.01 -7.55
CA LEU A 189 3.05 1.97 -6.81
C LEU A 189 2.06 2.94 -7.45
N ALA A 190 0.80 2.52 -7.56
CA ALA A 190 -0.28 3.38 -8.04
C ALA A 190 -1.35 3.52 -6.96
N PHE A 191 -1.71 4.76 -6.65
CA PHE A 191 -2.71 5.10 -5.64
C PHE A 191 -3.86 5.89 -6.24
N ALA A 192 -5.07 5.64 -5.76
CA ALA A 192 -6.26 6.41 -6.12
C ALA A 192 -6.83 7.17 -4.93
N THR A 193 -7.13 8.45 -5.15
CA THR A 193 -7.96 9.28 -4.26
C THR A 193 -9.32 9.48 -4.91
N PHE A 194 -10.38 9.31 -4.11
CA PHE A 194 -11.75 9.48 -4.58
C PHE A 194 -12.32 10.80 -4.04
N ASN A 195 -12.82 11.66 -4.92
CA ASN A 195 -13.26 13.03 -4.61
C ASN A 195 -12.15 13.81 -3.86
N ASP A 196 -12.49 14.46 -2.76
CA ASP A 196 -11.59 15.23 -1.89
C ASP A 196 -11.24 14.47 -0.60
N GLU A 197 -11.35 13.13 -0.61
CA GLU A 197 -10.93 12.31 0.53
C GLU A 197 -9.43 12.49 0.79
N SER A 198 -9.04 12.54 2.07
CA SER A 198 -7.64 12.68 2.48
C SER A 198 -6.82 11.40 2.25
N ASP A 199 -7.48 10.27 2.06
CA ASP A 199 -6.83 8.97 1.90
C ASP A 199 -6.57 8.62 0.43
N GLN A 200 -5.41 7.99 0.23
CA GLN A 200 -4.99 7.39 -1.02
C GLN A 200 -5.04 5.86 -0.90
N HIS A 201 -5.68 5.20 -1.85
CA HIS A 201 -5.90 3.76 -1.85
C HIS A 201 -5.02 3.06 -2.87
N LEU A 202 -4.29 2.03 -2.43
CA LEU A 202 -3.39 1.30 -3.32
C LEU A 202 -4.19 0.53 -4.38
N LEU A 203 -3.89 0.75 -5.66
CA LEU A 203 -4.49 0.05 -6.79
C LEU A 203 -3.52 -0.94 -7.45
N ALA A 204 -2.23 -0.67 -7.44
CA ALA A 204 -1.24 -1.55 -8.06
C ALA A 204 0.13 -1.44 -7.42
N ALA A 205 0.87 -2.54 -7.46
CA ALA A 205 2.27 -2.62 -7.10
C ALA A 205 3.01 -3.51 -8.10
N VAL A 206 3.97 -2.93 -8.82
CA VAL A 206 4.72 -3.60 -9.89
C VAL A 206 6.21 -3.47 -9.61
N LEU A 207 6.87 -4.61 -9.37
CA LEU A 207 8.30 -4.72 -9.17
C LEU A 207 9.03 -4.41 -10.47
N ARG A 208 10.14 -3.68 -10.35
CA ARG A 208 11.03 -3.37 -11.48
C ARG A 208 12.48 -3.57 -11.07
N PRO A 209 13.37 -3.91 -12.01
CA PRO A 209 14.81 -3.96 -11.77
C PRO A 209 15.36 -2.65 -11.18
N GLY A 210 16.48 -2.73 -10.44
CA GLY A 210 17.10 -1.57 -9.78
C GLY A 210 17.49 -0.41 -10.70
N THR A 211 17.75 -0.69 -11.98
CA THR A 211 18.11 0.33 -12.99
C THR A 211 16.94 0.74 -13.89
N ALA A 212 15.72 0.32 -13.56
CA ALA A 212 14.56 0.60 -14.41
C ALA A 212 14.29 2.10 -14.50
N HIS A 213 14.37 2.64 -15.72
CA HIS A 213 13.98 4.02 -15.97
C HIS A 213 12.50 4.22 -15.60
N PRO A 214 12.10 5.36 -15.00
CA PRO A 214 10.71 5.60 -14.55
C PRO A 214 9.63 5.30 -15.59
N LYS A 215 9.92 5.49 -16.89
CA LYS A 215 9.03 5.21 -18.03
C LYS A 215 8.63 3.74 -18.18
N ILE A 216 9.49 2.80 -17.77
CA ILE A 216 9.26 1.36 -17.99
C ILE A 216 8.07 0.92 -17.12
N GLY A 217 6.99 0.52 -17.79
CA GLY A 217 5.76 0.01 -17.17
C GLY A 217 4.69 1.06 -16.89
N THR A 218 4.99 2.36 -16.94
CA THR A 218 4.06 3.46 -16.61
C THR A 218 2.87 3.50 -17.56
N ALA A 219 3.15 3.62 -18.87
CA ALA A 219 2.10 3.68 -19.88
C ALA A 219 1.23 2.40 -19.84
N SER A 220 1.83 1.23 -19.67
CA SER A 220 1.11 -0.04 -19.54
C SER A 220 0.20 -0.08 -18.30
N LEU A 221 0.66 0.45 -17.17
CA LEU A 221 -0.13 0.52 -15.95
C LEU A 221 -1.30 1.49 -16.10
N LEU A 222 -1.07 2.67 -16.69
CA LEU A 222 -2.12 3.65 -16.96
C LEU A 222 -3.15 3.13 -17.98
N LYS A 223 -2.70 2.45 -19.04
CA LYS A 223 -3.55 1.75 -20.04
C LYS A 223 -4.50 0.74 -19.42
N ARG A 224 -4.16 0.21 -18.24
CA ARG A 224 -5.00 -0.73 -17.51
C ARG A 224 -5.88 -0.06 -16.47
N LEU A 225 -5.34 0.86 -15.67
CA LEU A 225 -6.06 1.47 -14.55
C LEU A 225 -7.11 2.48 -15.02
N ILE A 226 -6.79 3.32 -16.03
CA ILE A 226 -7.71 4.38 -16.48
C ILE A 226 -9.03 3.78 -17.02
N PRO A 227 -9.03 2.78 -17.93
CA PRO A 227 -10.28 2.17 -18.39
C PRO A 227 -11.07 1.50 -17.27
N ALA A 228 -10.39 0.81 -16.34
CA ALA A 228 -11.05 0.19 -15.19
C ALA A 228 -11.75 1.22 -14.29
N ILE A 229 -11.10 2.36 -14.03
CA ILE A 229 -11.67 3.47 -13.27
C ILE A 229 -12.84 4.10 -14.02
N LYS A 230 -12.69 4.44 -15.31
CA LYS A 230 -13.77 5.03 -16.13
C LYS A 230 -14.99 4.12 -16.19
N LYS A 231 -14.80 2.80 -16.35
CA LYS A 231 -15.89 1.82 -16.30
C LYS A 231 -16.59 1.80 -14.94
N ALA A 232 -15.83 1.93 -13.85
CA ALA A 232 -16.36 1.91 -12.50
C ALA A 232 -17.07 3.23 -12.12
N PHE A 233 -16.57 4.36 -12.60
CA PHE A 233 -17.01 5.72 -12.28
C PHE A 233 -17.23 6.55 -13.56
N PRO A 234 -18.25 6.23 -14.36
CA PRO A 234 -18.44 6.82 -15.70
C PRO A 234 -18.71 8.33 -15.70
N PHE A 235 -19.08 8.91 -14.57
CA PHE A 235 -19.35 10.35 -14.40
C PHE A 235 -18.24 11.09 -13.68
N ALA A 236 -17.17 10.41 -13.26
CA ALA A 236 -16.06 11.03 -12.58
C ALA A 236 -15.05 11.55 -13.61
N VAL A 237 -14.55 12.75 -13.37
CA VAL A 237 -13.31 13.20 -14.00
C VAL A 237 -12.18 12.30 -13.48
N VAL A 238 -11.45 11.68 -14.38
CA VAL A 238 -10.21 10.97 -14.01
C VAL A 238 -9.07 11.96 -14.14
N ARG A 239 -8.26 12.08 -13.09
CA ARG A 239 -7.08 12.94 -13.05
C ARG A 239 -5.85 12.08 -12.83
N VAL A 240 -4.77 12.33 -13.56
CA VAL A 240 -3.49 11.63 -13.36
C VAL A 240 -2.45 12.65 -12.89
N ARG A 241 -1.71 12.31 -11.81
CA ARG A 241 -0.60 13.13 -11.30
C ARG A 241 0.68 12.30 -11.28
N LEU A 242 1.72 12.81 -11.91
CA LEU A 242 3.01 12.12 -12.05
C LEU A 242 4.16 13.07 -11.72
N ASP A 243 5.25 12.51 -11.20
CA ASP A 243 6.49 13.25 -10.95
C ASP A 243 7.31 13.54 -12.22
N GLY A 244 8.34 14.37 -12.08
CA GLY A 244 9.37 14.70 -13.07
C GLY A 244 9.92 13.52 -13.87
N GLY A 245 10.14 12.38 -13.21
CA GLY A 245 10.67 11.18 -13.85
C GLY A 245 9.78 10.62 -14.98
N PHE A 246 8.50 11.00 -15.01
CA PHE A 246 7.52 10.49 -15.98
C PHE A 246 7.27 11.43 -17.16
N ALA A 247 7.92 12.60 -17.22
CA ALA A 247 7.77 13.56 -18.31
C ALA A 247 8.47 13.10 -19.60
N CYS A 248 8.01 12.00 -20.19
CA CYS A 248 8.49 11.48 -21.46
C CYS A 248 7.38 11.49 -22.53
N PRO A 249 7.73 11.60 -23.82
CA PRO A 249 6.76 11.71 -24.91
C PRO A 249 5.70 10.61 -24.86
N GLU A 250 6.12 9.33 -24.76
CA GLU A 250 5.19 8.19 -24.72
C GLU A 250 4.08 8.32 -23.65
N VAL A 251 4.40 8.83 -22.45
CA VAL A 251 3.42 9.00 -21.37
C VAL A 251 2.53 10.19 -21.67
N LEU A 252 3.10 11.33 -22.09
CA LEU A 252 2.35 12.54 -22.40
C LEU A 252 1.40 12.33 -23.59
N ASP A 253 1.87 11.71 -24.67
CA ASP A 253 1.08 11.39 -25.87
C ASP A 253 -0.08 10.46 -25.52
N TYR A 254 0.17 9.46 -24.66
CA TYR A 254 -0.90 8.60 -24.16
C TYR A 254 -1.94 9.38 -23.35
N LEU A 255 -1.50 10.26 -22.43
CA LEU A 255 -2.40 11.08 -21.62
C LEU A 255 -3.23 12.06 -22.48
N ASP A 256 -2.63 12.67 -23.51
CA ASP A 256 -3.31 13.55 -24.47
C ASP A 256 -4.39 12.81 -25.26
N GLY A 257 -4.13 11.54 -25.60
CA GLY A 257 -5.11 10.66 -26.26
C GLY A 257 -6.25 10.20 -25.34
N GLN A 258 -6.22 10.52 -24.04
CA GLN A 258 -7.28 10.16 -23.10
C GLN A 258 -8.13 11.39 -22.74
N SER A 259 -9.45 11.22 -22.68
CA SER A 259 -10.34 12.24 -22.08
C SER A 259 -10.21 12.22 -20.55
N ILE A 260 -9.15 12.82 -20.01
CA ILE A 260 -8.80 12.92 -18.58
C ILE A 260 -8.13 14.27 -18.29
N GLU A 261 -7.96 14.60 -17.02
CA GLU A 261 -7.04 15.66 -16.58
C GLU A 261 -5.66 15.05 -16.27
N TYR A 262 -4.57 15.77 -16.55
CA TYR A 262 -3.25 15.35 -16.08
C TYR A 262 -2.39 16.52 -15.59
N LEU A 263 -1.50 16.20 -14.65
CA LEU A 263 -0.45 17.07 -14.12
C LEU A 263 0.84 16.25 -14.02
N VAL A 264 1.84 16.58 -14.83
CA VAL A 264 3.12 15.86 -14.87
C VAL A 264 4.23 16.84 -14.52
N GLY A 265 4.91 16.61 -13.39
CA GLY A 265 6.09 17.39 -13.05
C GLY A 265 7.15 17.28 -14.16
N MET A 266 7.98 18.30 -14.33
CA MET A 266 9.01 18.31 -15.36
C MET A 266 10.33 18.87 -14.83
N GLY A 267 11.44 18.29 -15.30
CA GLY A 267 12.78 18.80 -15.05
C GLY A 267 13.00 20.18 -15.67
N LYS A 268 13.93 20.95 -15.10
CA LYS A 268 14.33 22.25 -15.65
C LYS A 268 15.15 22.05 -16.92
N ASN A 269 15.02 22.97 -17.87
CA ASN A 269 15.94 23.12 -19.00
C ASN A 269 16.15 24.62 -19.28
N SER A 270 17.19 24.95 -20.04
CA SER A 270 17.58 26.34 -20.32
C SER A 270 16.44 27.17 -20.91
N VAL A 271 15.69 26.62 -21.87
CA VAL A 271 14.56 27.31 -22.52
C VAL A 271 13.45 27.64 -21.52
N LEU A 272 13.02 26.67 -20.71
CA LEU A 272 12.00 26.89 -19.69
C LEU A 272 12.48 27.86 -18.59
N GLN A 273 13.76 27.83 -18.25
CA GLN A 273 14.35 28.75 -17.27
C GLN A 273 14.39 30.19 -17.80
N GLU A 274 14.71 30.37 -19.08
CA GLU A 274 14.69 31.67 -19.75
C GLU A 274 13.26 32.21 -19.83
N MET A 275 12.29 31.38 -20.23
CA MET A 275 10.87 31.75 -20.26
C MET A 275 10.32 32.18 -18.89
N ALA A 276 10.86 31.62 -17.79
CA ALA A 276 10.43 31.92 -16.43
C ALA A 276 11.31 32.99 -15.72
N ALA A 277 12.27 33.60 -16.43
CA ALA A 277 13.28 34.46 -15.82
C ALA A 277 12.67 35.71 -15.14
N SER A 278 11.65 36.32 -15.76
CA SER A 278 10.93 37.47 -15.17
C SER A 278 10.24 37.11 -13.86
N ASP A 279 9.59 35.94 -13.81
CA ASP A 279 8.87 35.48 -12.62
C ASP A 279 9.84 35.06 -11.50
N VAL A 280 11.04 34.56 -11.85
CA VAL A 280 12.12 34.31 -10.89
C VAL A 280 12.66 35.61 -10.30
N ALA A 281 12.86 36.65 -11.13
CA ALA A 281 13.28 37.97 -10.65
C ALA A 281 12.22 38.59 -9.72
N LEU A 282 10.95 38.55 -10.13
CA LEU A 282 9.83 39.01 -9.32
C LEU A 282 9.73 38.26 -7.97
N ALA A 283 9.96 36.94 -7.97
CA ALA A 283 9.98 36.16 -6.74
C ALA A 283 11.10 36.59 -5.78
N ALA A 284 12.27 36.98 -6.31
CA ALA A 284 13.38 37.48 -5.52
C ALA A 284 13.08 38.87 -4.94
N GLU A 285 12.47 39.76 -5.71
CA GLU A 285 12.01 41.07 -5.24
C GLU A 285 10.95 40.94 -4.13
N CYS A 286 9.95 40.08 -4.34
CA CYS A 286 8.93 39.80 -3.34
C CYS A 286 9.53 39.25 -2.04
N PHE A 287 10.53 38.37 -2.13
CA PHE A 287 11.24 37.84 -0.97
C PHE A 287 12.01 38.92 -0.21
N ALA A 288 12.74 39.78 -0.93
CA ALA A 288 13.50 40.89 -0.35
C ALA A 288 12.61 41.88 0.40
N ILE A 289 11.41 42.16 -0.12
CA ILE A 289 10.44 43.07 0.50
C ILE A 289 9.72 42.41 1.69
N ALA A 290 9.22 41.18 1.51
CA ALA A 290 8.36 40.53 2.50
C ALA A 290 9.15 39.89 3.65
N GLY A 291 10.46 39.67 3.49
CA GLY A 291 11.31 38.97 4.46
C GLY A 291 10.92 37.50 4.67
N LYS A 292 10.17 36.91 3.74
CA LYS A 292 9.68 35.52 3.80
C LYS A 292 9.41 34.98 2.39
N THR A 293 9.37 33.65 2.25
CA THR A 293 9.05 32.99 0.97
C THR A 293 7.69 33.44 0.43
N VAL A 294 7.70 34.00 -0.78
CA VAL A 294 6.51 34.37 -1.57
C VAL A 294 6.57 33.65 -2.92
N PRO A 295 5.60 32.77 -3.25
CA PRO A 295 5.59 32.09 -4.54
C PRO A 295 4.95 32.95 -5.64
N VAL A 296 5.64 33.05 -6.76
CA VAL A 296 5.17 33.60 -8.04
C VAL A 296 4.83 32.44 -8.96
N TYR A 297 3.74 32.58 -9.73
CA TYR A 297 3.26 31.55 -10.65
C TYR A 297 3.08 32.14 -12.04
N GLY A 298 3.53 31.41 -13.05
CA GLY A 298 3.34 31.76 -14.46
C GLY A 298 3.04 30.53 -15.31
N GLU A 299 2.85 30.76 -16.60
CA GLU A 299 2.57 29.71 -17.57
C GLU A 299 3.09 30.06 -18.96
N GLN A 300 3.33 29.02 -19.74
CA GLN A 300 3.80 29.11 -21.10
C GLN A 300 3.30 27.91 -21.90
N TRP A 301 3.22 28.09 -23.21
CA TRP A 301 3.16 26.98 -24.13
C TRP A 301 4.59 26.55 -24.50
N TYR A 302 4.84 25.24 -24.48
CA TYR A 302 6.17 24.69 -24.66
C TYR A 302 6.15 23.34 -25.36
N ALA A 303 7.11 23.12 -26.26
CA ALA A 303 7.40 21.82 -26.87
C ALA A 303 8.90 21.52 -26.72
N ALA A 304 9.24 20.39 -26.12
CA ALA A 304 10.60 19.87 -26.24
C ALA A 304 10.80 19.31 -27.66
N GLN A 305 12.05 19.22 -28.14
CA GLN A 305 12.36 18.67 -29.47
C GLN A 305 11.84 17.23 -29.68
N THR A 306 11.66 16.48 -28.60
CA THR A 306 11.14 15.10 -28.64
C THR A 306 9.62 15.02 -28.59
N TRP A 307 8.92 16.15 -28.51
CA TRP A 307 7.47 16.22 -28.46
C TRP A 307 6.92 16.48 -29.87
N ASP A 308 5.80 15.83 -30.19
CA ASP A 308 5.09 16.01 -31.46
C ASP A 308 4.19 17.26 -31.48
N ARG A 309 3.96 17.86 -30.31
CA ARG A 309 3.06 19.00 -30.11
C ARG A 309 3.47 19.86 -28.92
N GLU A 310 2.98 21.08 -28.96
CA GLU A 310 3.08 22.02 -27.85
C GLU A 310 2.09 21.68 -26.73
N ARG A 311 2.52 21.87 -25.48
CA ARG A 311 1.70 21.64 -24.29
C ARG A 311 1.78 22.82 -23.35
N ARG A 312 0.72 23.03 -22.58
CA ARG A 312 0.69 24.01 -21.50
C ARG A 312 1.59 23.55 -20.37
N VAL A 313 2.54 24.41 -20.00
CA VAL A 313 3.45 24.22 -18.87
C VAL A 313 3.25 25.38 -17.91
N ILE A 314 2.88 25.07 -16.67
CA ILE A 314 2.87 26.06 -15.60
C ILE A 314 4.20 26.01 -14.86
N HIS A 315 4.53 27.09 -14.16
CA HIS A 315 5.68 27.10 -13.27
C HIS A 315 5.40 27.82 -11.95
N LYS A 316 6.16 27.43 -10.93
CA LYS A 316 6.23 28.10 -9.63
C LYS A 316 7.66 28.53 -9.38
N ALA A 317 7.88 29.84 -9.21
CA ALA A 317 9.13 30.43 -8.80
C ALA A 317 9.01 30.95 -7.36
N GLU A 318 9.96 30.61 -6.50
CA GLU A 318 10.02 31.14 -5.14
C GLU A 318 11.47 31.17 -4.65
N VAL A 319 11.77 32.04 -3.69
CA VAL A 319 12.98 31.94 -2.87
C VAL A 319 12.63 31.19 -1.60
N VAL A 320 13.17 29.98 -1.45
CA VAL A 320 12.91 29.13 -0.29
C VAL A 320 13.83 29.54 0.84
N ASP A 321 13.25 29.97 1.95
CA ASP A 321 13.94 30.26 3.20
C ASP A 321 13.61 29.19 4.24
N LEU A 322 14.62 28.38 4.59
CA LEU A 322 14.51 27.30 5.56
C LEU A 322 15.46 27.57 6.73
N PRO A 323 15.01 27.40 7.99
CA PRO A 323 15.86 27.62 9.15
C PRO A 323 17.20 26.87 9.04
N GLY A 324 18.30 27.59 9.25
CA GLY A 324 19.66 27.04 9.20
C GLY A 324 20.21 26.78 7.79
N ARG A 325 19.53 27.24 6.72
CA ARG A 325 20.04 27.15 5.34
C ARG A 325 19.99 28.52 4.67
N LYS A 326 20.97 28.80 3.80
CA LYS A 326 20.93 30.00 2.96
C LYS A 326 19.70 29.95 2.03
N PRO A 327 18.97 31.06 1.84
CA PRO A 327 17.86 31.11 0.90
C PRO A 327 18.29 30.67 -0.51
N ARG A 328 17.43 29.93 -1.21
CA ARG A 328 17.72 29.41 -2.56
C ARG A 328 16.53 29.54 -3.50
N ASN A 329 16.81 29.86 -4.76
CA ASN A 329 15.80 29.87 -5.80
C ASN A 329 15.27 28.44 -6.05
N ASN A 330 13.95 28.29 -5.97
CA ASN A 330 13.24 27.07 -6.28
C ASN A 330 12.25 27.34 -7.41
N LEU A 331 12.60 26.84 -8.59
CA LEU A 331 11.77 26.88 -9.78
C LEU A 331 11.26 25.47 -10.08
N ARG A 332 9.98 25.30 -10.33
CA ARG A 332 9.35 24.00 -10.63
C ARG A 332 8.39 24.14 -11.79
N PHE A 333 8.38 23.15 -12.69
CA PHE A 333 7.51 23.10 -13.87
C PHE A 333 6.52 21.93 -13.78
N VAL A 334 5.31 22.13 -14.30
CA VAL A 334 4.28 21.09 -14.41
C VAL A 334 3.60 21.20 -15.76
N VAL A 335 3.64 20.14 -16.56
CA VAL A 335 2.88 19.99 -17.81
C VAL A 335 1.44 19.62 -17.46
N THR A 336 0.45 20.27 -18.05
CA THR A 336 -0.96 20.01 -17.76
C THR A 336 -1.87 20.32 -18.93
N ASN A 337 -3.05 19.71 -18.97
CA ASN A 337 -4.15 20.06 -19.86
C ASN A 337 -5.33 20.74 -19.14
N MET A 338 -5.20 21.05 -17.85
CA MET A 338 -6.27 21.66 -17.07
C MET A 338 -6.46 23.13 -17.46
N GLY A 339 -7.70 23.62 -17.53
CA GLY A 339 -8.02 25.04 -17.81
C GLY A 339 -8.07 25.95 -16.57
N ARG A 340 -7.29 25.66 -15.53
CA ARG A 340 -7.28 26.42 -14.25
C ARG A 340 -6.11 27.42 -14.17
N THR A 341 -6.12 28.32 -13.20
CA THR A 341 -4.97 29.24 -12.99
C THR A 341 -3.70 28.46 -12.60
N PRO A 342 -2.49 28.96 -12.92
CA PRO A 342 -1.23 28.31 -12.56
C PRO A 342 -1.11 27.98 -11.07
N ARG A 343 -1.60 28.87 -10.19
CA ARG A 343 -1.64 28.64 -8.74
C ARG A 343 -2.51 27.43 -8.37
N GLU A 344 -3.74 27.37 -8.89
CA GLU A 344 -4.67 26.26 -8.59
C GLU A 344 -4.16 24.92 -9.13
N VAL A 345 -3.59 24.91 -10.34
CA VAL A 345 -2.96 23.71 -10.91
C VAL A 345 -1.82 23.23 -10.00
N TYR A 346 -0.96 24.15 -9.54
CA TYR A 346 0.13 23.80 -8.64
C TYR A 346 -0.35 23.30 -7.28
N ASP A 347 -1.41 23.90 -6.73
CA ASP A 347 -2.03 23.47 -5.48
C ASP A 347 -2.61 22.05 -5.55
N ILE A 348 -3.15 21.67 -6.70
CA ILE A 348 -3.60 20.31 -6.97
C ILE A 348 -2.40 19.37 -7.15
N TYR A 349 -1.35 19.82 -7.84
CA TYR A 349 -0.14 19.03 -8.06
C TYR A 349 0.58 18.70 -6.76
N ARG A 350 0.78 19.67 -5.85
CA ARG A 350 1.56 19.45 -4.61
C ARG A 350 0.97 18.39 -3.67
N ARG A 351 -0.35 18.17 -3.72
CA ARG A 351 -1.03 17.10 -2.97
C ARG A 351 -0.63 15.68 -3.43
N ARG A 352 0.16 15.53 -4.51
CA ARG A 352 0.79 14.25 -4.89
C ARG A 352 1.68 13.70 -3.75
N GLY A 353 2.31 14.60 -2.99
CA GLY A 353 3.24 14.26 -1.91
C GLY A 353 2.65 13.40 -0.78
N ASP A 354 1.32 13.33 -0.65
CA ASP A 354 0.67 12.48 0.35
C ASP A 354 0.96 10.98 0.14
N SER A 355 1.31 10.59 -1.09
CA SER A 355 1.66 9.21 -1.44
C SER A 355 2.93 8.73 -0.75
N GLU A 356 3.87 9.65 -0.46
CA GLU A 356 5.10 9.33 0.25
C GLU A 356 4.81 8.73 1.64
N ASN A 357 3.79 9.24 2.34
CA ASN A 357 3.39 8.71 3.65
C ASN A 357 2.82 7.29 3.53
N ARG A 358 2.04 7.00 2.47
CA ARG A 358 1.50 5.66 2.21
C ARG A 358 2.62 4.67 1.88
N ILE A 359 3.60 5.12 1.10
CA ILE A 359 4.79 4.34 0.74
C ILE A 359 5.64 4.03 1.97
N LYS A 360 5.82 4.99 2.88
CA LYS A 360 6.50 4.78 4.16
C LYS A 360 5.82 3.71 5.02
N GLU A 361 4.49 3.75 5.14
CA GLU A 361 3.73 2.70 5.86
C GLU A 361 3.91 1.33 5.20
N LEU A 362 3.80 1.25 3.88
CA LEU A 362 4.02 0.01 3.13
C LEU A 362 5.43 -0.56 3.37
N LYS A 363 6.48 0.27 3.23
CA LYS A 363 7.88 -0.13 3.41
C LYS A 363 8.18 -0.56 4.84
N GLY A 364 7.87 0.30 5.81
CA GLY A 364 8.26 0.13 7.19
C GLY A 364 7.36 -0.83 7.97
N GLU A 365 6.05 -0.79 7.74
CA GLU A 365 5.09 -1.47 8.62
C GLU A 365 4.56 -2.78 8.04
N LEU A 366 4.56 -2.97 6.71
CA LEU A 366 4.09 -4.20 6.04
C LEU A 366 5.19 -4.96 5.29
N ASP A 367 6.44 -4.69 5.65
CA ASP A 367 7.61 -5.37 5.11
C ASP A 367 7.63 -5.39 3.56
N LEU A 368 7.13 -4.32 2.90
CA LEU A 368 7.22 -4.20 1.44
C LEU A 368 8.68 -4.26 0.95
N GLY A 369 9.66 -4.06 1.84
CA GLY A 369 11.08 -4.25 1.55
C GLY A 369 11.71 -5.59 1.94
N ARG A 370 10.93 -6.60 2.35
CA ARG A 370 11.44 -7.98 2.52
C ARG A 370 11.27 -8.81 1.26
N LEU A 371 11.77 -8.32 0.14
CA LEU A 371 11.82 -9.04 -1.14
C LEU A 371 13.03 -9.99 -1.17
N SER A 372 12.98 -11.02 -0.30
CA SER A 372 14.11 -11.91 0.01
C SER A 372 14.17 -13.20 -0.80
N CYS A 373 13.27 -13.43 -1.76
CA CYS A 373 13.37 -14.59 -2.64
C CYS A 373 14.51 -14.38 -3.65
N HIS A 374 15.19 -15.47 -4.04
CA HIS A 374 16.18 -15.39 -5.12
C HIS A 374 15.54 -15.00 -6.47
N GLY A 375 14.33 -15.50 -6.75
CA GLY A 375 13.63 -15.26 -8.02
C GLY A 375 12.92 -13.91 -8.07
N PHE A 376 13.10 -13.16 -9.16
CA PHE A 376 12.47 -11.85 -9.35
C PHE A 376 10.93 -11.94 -9.30
N TRP A 377 10.34 -12.94 -9.94
CA TRP A 377 8.89 -13.12 -9.98
C TRP A 377 8.30 -13.59 -8.65
N ALA A 378 9.07 -14.32 -7.84
CA ALA A 378 8.70 -14.65 -6.47
C ALA A 378 8.64 -13.37 -5.61
N ASN A 379 9.60 -12.45 -5.80
CA ASN A 379 9.56 -11.14 -5.17
C ASN A 379 8.39 -10.27 -5.65
N GLN A 380 7.99 -10.35 -6.91
CA GLN A 380 6.75 -9.71 -7.38
C GLN A 380 5.51 -10.28 -6.66
N LEU A 381 5.47 -11.60 -6.36
CA LEU A 381 4.38 -12.15 -5.55
C LEU A 381 4.40 -11.59 -4.14
N ARG A 382 5.57 -11.57 -3.47
CA ARG A 382 5.72 -10.99 -2.13
C ARG A 382 5.25 -9.54 -2.08
N LEU A 383 5.63 -8.73 -3.07
CA LEU A 383 5.15 -7.36 -3.24
C LEU A 383 3.62 -7.29 -3.31
N LEU A 384 2.97 -8.19 -4.06
CA LEU A 384 1.51 -8.27 -4.17
C LEU A 384 0.84 -8.74 -2.87
N LEU A 385 1.48 -9.62 -2.09
CA LEU A 385 1.00 -10.03 -0.77
C LEU A 385 1.00 -8.86 0.22
N SER A 386 2.09 -8.08 0.28
CA SER A 386 2.15 -6.86 1.09
C SER A 386 1.17 -5.80 0.61
N ALA A 387 0.99 -5.65 -0.70
CA ALA A 387 -0.04 -4.77 -1.28
C ALA A 387 -1.46 -5.18 -0.85
N ALA A 388 -1.78 -6.48 -0.90
CA ALA A 388 -3.08 -6.99 -0.47
C ALA A 388 -3.30 -6.80 1.04
N ALA A 389 -2.28 -7.04 1.87
CA ALA A 389 -2.31 -6.77 3.30
C ALA A 389 -2.57 -5.28 3.59
N PHE A 390 -1.93 -4.37 2.83
CA PHE A 390 -2.18 -2.94 2.94
C PHE A 390 -3.60 -2.58 2.58
N VAL A 391 -4.15 -3.15 1.49
CA VAL A 391 -5.55 -2.94 1.11
C VAL A 391 -6.51 -3.37 2.22
N LEU A 392 -6.25 -4.48 2.92
CA LEU A 392 -7.06 -4.88 4.09
C LEU A 392 -6.96 -3.88 5.24
N MET A 393 -5.75 -3.40 5.57
CA MET A 393 -5.53 -2.42 6.63
C MET A 393 -6.18 -1.07 6.31
N GLN A 394 -6.06 -0.61 5.05
CA GLN A 394 -6.73 0.58 4.56
C GLN A 394 -8.25 0.42 4.61
N SER A 395 -8.75 -0.75 4.21
CA SER A 395 -10.18 -1.04 4.27
C SER A 395 -10.66 -1.00 5.71
N LEU A 396 -10.01 -1.72 6.64
CA LEU A 396 -10.31 -1.68 8.07
C LEU A 396 -10.42 -0.23 8.55
N ARG A 397 -9.41 0.60 8.28
CA ARG A 397 -9.32 2.01 8.66
C ARG A 397 -10.46 2.88 8.13
N LEU A 398 -10.90 2.68 6.89
CA LEU A 398 -11.96 3.47 6.25
C LEU A 398 -13.25 3.55 7.08
N ARG A 399 -13.56 2.52 7.86
CA ARG A 399 -14.76 2.49 8.72
C ARG A 399 -14.52 2.94 10.16
N LEU A 400 -13.30 3.34 10.49
CA LEU A 400 -12.90 3.75 11.85
C LEU A 400 -12.80 5.27 12.02
N ALA A 401 -13.26 6.04 11.03
CA ALA A 401 -13.24 7.49 11.11
C ALA A 401 -14.01 8.03 12.32
N ARG A 402 -15.14 7.41 12.66
CA ARG A 402 -16.01 7.80 13.78
C ARG A 402 -15.47 7.44 15.17
N VAL A 403 -14.34 6.73 15.24
CA VAL A 403 -13.79 6.19 16.50
C VAL A 403 -12.38 6.69 16.78
N GLY A 404 -11.97 7.78 16.12
CA GLY A 404 -10.68 8.44 16.34
C GLY A 404 -9.48 7.74 15.71
N LEU A 405 -9.69 6.75 14.83
CA LEU A 405 -8.62 6.01 14.16
C LEU A 405 -8.57 6.27 12.64
N ALA A 406 -9.19 7.36 12.17
CA ALA A 406 -9.22 7.74 10.75
C ALA A 406 -7.82 7.84 10.14
N ALA A 407 -6.89 8.46 10.86
CA ALA A 407 -5.50 8.70 10.43
C ALA A 407 -4.50 7.70 11.02
N ALA A 408 -4.98 6.60 11.62
CA ALA A 408 -4.09 5.61 12.24
C ALA A 408 -3.24 4.90 11.18
N GLN A 409 -1.92 4.86 11.38
CA GLN A 409 -1.00 4.09 10.55
C GLN A 409 -1.19 2.58 10.78
N VAL A 410 -0.68 1.75 9.87
CA VAL A 410 -0.79 0.28 9.95
C VAL A 410 -0.26 -0.25 11.28
N GLN A 411 0.87 0.25 11.77
CA GLN A 411 1.45 -0.17 13.05
C GLN A 411 0.50 0.14 14.21
N THR A 412 -0.12 1.32 14.20
CA THR A 412 -1.09 1.72 15.22
C THR A 412 -2.32 0.79 15.19
N LEU A 413 -2.86 0.49 14.00
CA LEU A 413 -3.98 -0.44 13.86
C LEU A 413 -3.60 -1.85 14.32
N ARG A 414 -2.41 -2.33 13.94
CA ARG A 414 -1.87 -3.64 14.34
C ARG A 414 -1.79 -3.75 15.87
N LEU A 415 -1.11 -2.82 16.51
CA LEU A 415 -0.88 -2.86 17.96
C LEU A 415 -2.17 -2.69 18.77
N ARG A 416 -3.07 -1.80 18.33
CA ARG A 416 -4.29 -1.49 19.09
C ARG A 416 -5.42 -2.48 18.87
N LEU A 417 -5.54 -3.03 17.65
CA LEU A 417 -6.73 -3.79 17.24
C LEU A 417 -6.47 -5.25 16.88
N LEU A 418 -5.24 -5.64 16.53
CA LEU A 418 -4.94 -7.00 16.04
C LEU A 418 -4.10 -7.79 17.06
N LYS A 419 -3.00 -7.19 17.53
CA LYS A 419 -2.06 -7.76 18.50
C LYS A 419 -2.60 -7.68 19.92
N ILE A 420 -3.56 -8.55 20.20
CA ILE A 420 -4.25 -8.64 21.50
C ILE A 420 -4.10 -10.06 22.00
N GLY A 421 -3.55 -10.22 23.20
CA GLY A 421 -3.55 -11.52 23.89
C GLY A 421 -4.97 -12.02 24.11
N GLY A 422 -5.24 -13.28 23.74
CA GLY A 422 -6.56 -13.87 23.91
C GLY A 422 -6.54 -15.38 24.12
N ARG A 423 -7.61 -15.91 24.70
CA ARG A 423 -7.85 -17.35 24.81
C ARG A 423 -9.03 -17.75 23.94
N VAL A 424 -8.82 -18.68 23.02
CA VAL A 424 -9.86 -19.19 22.13
C VAL A 424 -10.47 -20.46 22.74
N THR A 425 -11.79 -20.46 22.94
CA THR A 425 -12.53 -21.63 23.43
C THR A 425 -13.62 -22.03 22.43
N ARG A 426 -13.99 -23.31 22.45
CA ARG A 426 -15.04 -23.87 21.59
C ARG A 426 -16.11 -24.50 22.45
N SER A 427 -17.37 -24.22 22.11
CA SER A 427 -18.55 -24.94 22.59
C SER A 427 -19.27 -25.58 21.41
N VAL A 428 -20.30 -26.39 21.67
CA VAL A 428 -21.12 -27.01 20.61
C VAL A 428 -21.74 -25.98 19.66
N ARG A 429 -22.08 -24.78 20.16
CA ARG A 429 -22.82 -23.76 19.39
C ARG A 429 -21.98 -22.60 18.88
N ARG A 430 -20.79 -22.36 19.45
CA ARG A 430 -19.98 -21.17 19.14
C ARG A 430 -18.52 -21.30 19.57
N TYR A 431 -17.68 -20.54 18.90
CA TYR A 431 -16.34 -20.16 19.35
C TYR A 431 -16.42 -18.89 20.20
N VAL A 432 -15.58 -18.79 21.24
CA VAL A 432 -15.46 -17.60 22.08
C VAL A 432 -14.00 -17.20 22.15
N ILE A 433 -13.72 -15.95 21.80
CA ILE A 433 -12.39 -15.35 21.90
C ILE A 433 -12.40 -14.45 23.14
N HIS A 434 -11.79 -14.92 24.22
CA HIS A 434 -11.66 -14.14 25.45
C HIS A 434 -10.47 -13.19 25.33
N LEU A 435 -10.74 -11.89 25.29
CA LEU A 435 -9.73 -10.83 25.30
C LEU A 435 -9.62 -10.21 26.70
N ALA A 436 -8.50 -9.53 26.97
CA ALA A 436 -8.30 -8.85 28.24
C ALA A 436 -9.36 -7.78 28.49
N ALA A 437 -10.03 -7.83 29.65
CA ALA A 437 -11.02 -6.82 30.05
C ALA A 437 -10.40 -5.42 30.18
N ALA A 438 -9.12 -5.35 30.57
CA ALA A 438 -8.35 -4.12 30.71
C ALA A 438 -7.71 -3.63 29.40
N HIS A 439 -8.05 -4.21 28.23
CA HIS A 439 -7.45 -3.77 26.95
C HIS A 439 -7.79 -2.29 26.68
N PRO A 440 -6.80 -1.39 26.55
CA PRO A 440 -7.04 0.05 26.47
C PRO A 440 -7.93 0.49 25.30
N TRP A 441 -7.99 -0.34 24.23
CA TRP A 441 -8.75 -0.05 23.02
C TRP A 441 -9.96 -0.97 22.84
N ALA A 442 -10.48 -1.57 23.91
CA ALA A 442 -11.63 -2.48 23.85
C ALA A 442 -12.86 -1.83 23.18
N HIS A 443 -13.16 -0.58 23.53
CA HIS A 443 -14.28 0.17 22.95
C HIS A 443 -14.10 0.40 21.43
N GLN A 444 -12.92 0.87 21.01
CA GLN A 444 -12.62 1.07 19.59
C GLN A 444 -12.65 -0.25 18.82
N TRP A 445 -12.17 -1.34 19.41
CA TRP A 445 -12.23 -2.67 18.80
C TRP A 445 -13.68 -3.13 18.59
N GLN A 446 -14.55 -2.98 19.60
CA GLN A 446 -15.98 -3.32 19.47
C GLN A 446 -16.68 -2.48 18.40
N GLN A 447 -16.38 -1.18 18.32
CA GLN A 447 -16.93 -0.32 17.29
C GLN A 447 -16.42 -0.70 15.89
N ALA A 448 -15.13 -1.07 15.77
CA ALA A 448 -14.56 -1.61 14.54
C ALA A 448 -15.30 -2.89 14.12
N ALA A 449 -15.48 -3.84 15.03
CA ALA A 449 -16.20 -5.08 14.76
C ALA A 449 -17.63 -4.81 14.26
N ARG A 450 -18.37 -3.90 14.92
CA ARG A 450 -19.73 -3.50 14.51
C ARG A 450 -19.73 -2.86 13.12
N ALA A 451 -18.76 -2.01 12.81
CA ALA A 451 -18.64 -1.39 11.49
C ALA A 451 -18.40 -2.41 10.36
N TRP A 452 -17.87 -3.58 10.71
CA TRP A 452 -17.65 -4.72 9.82
C TRP A 452 -18.70 -5.83 9.92
N GLY A 453 -19.80 -5.59 10.64
CA GLY A 453 -20.98 -6.44 10.64
C GLY A 453 -21.17 -7.33 11.88
N ALA A 454 -20.41 -7.11 12.95
CA ALA A 454 -20.72 -7.75 14.24
C ALA A 454 -22.03 -7.19 14.83
N ALA A 455 -22.90 -8.09 15.29
CA ALA A 455 -24.11 -7.71 16.01
C ALA A 455 -23.82 -7.43 17.49
N VAL A 456 -24.64 -6.60 18.12
CA VAL A 456 -24.73 -6.58 19.58
C VAL A 456 -25.54 -7.82 19.98
N PRO A 457 -25.04 -8.65 20.91
CA PRO A 457 -25.76 -9.83 21.37
C PRO A 457 -27.18 -9.56 21.86
#